data_AF-A0A9D7KIK1-F1
#
_entry.id   AF-A0A9D7KIK1-F1
#
_cell.length_a   1.000
_cell.length_b   1.000
_cell.length_c   1.000
_cell.angle_alpha   90.00
_cell.angle_beta   90.00
_cell.angle_gamma   90.00
#
_symmetry.space_group_name_H-M   'P 1'
#
loop_
_entity.id
_entity.type
_entity.pdbx_description
1 polymer ?
#
loop_
_entity_poly.entity_id
_entity_poly.type
_entity_poly.pdbx_seq_one_letter_code
_entity_poly.pdbx_strand_id
1 'polypeptide(L)'
;MISGWSGEFLSGLQAPLIMAEFLKYYTVNIFGDEFTKEDFEIFFGVGGYPLARLKELSSEKNALVYDLRNTSAIEDRDQIIRKSFTEALASIEKKYGDNLIMWLWGNENIFIPGHILGKLMGGISDVLVLETAGMSGFYDTQFRSAINPFSVWTGDKSFSGHGTLNRFYLEPERGILLTIPYLGNSGNFADKMSGVTYINFLEGKLISLAPFANENDKVLRLIKKM
;
A
#
# COMPACT_ATOMS: atom_id res chain seq x y z
N MET A 1 10.82 -8.34 18.16
CA MET A 1 9.85 -7.47 17.46
C MET A 1 9.13 -8.25 16.35
N ILE A 2 9.84 -8.77 15.34
CA ILE A 2 9.20 -9.55 14.25
C ILE A 2 8.73 -10.95 14.70
N SER A 3 9.47 -11.63 15.57
CA SER A 3 9.16 -13.00 16.02
C SER A 3 7.83 -13.16 16.78
N GLY A 4 7.24 -12.07 17.25
CA GLY A 4 5.94 -12.06 17.94
C GLY A 4 4.84 -11.34 17.16
N TRP A 5 5.10 -10.95 15.91
CA TRP A 5 4.13 -10.27 15.06
C TRP A 5 3.27 -11.28 14.31
N SER A 6 1.96 -11.06 14.25
CA SER A 6 1.00 -11.98 13.59
C SER A 6 0.84 -11.75 12.09
N GLY A 7 1.63 -10.85 11.50
CA GLY A 7 1.62 -10.57 10.05
C GLY A 7 0.67 -9.45 9.63
N GLU A 8 0.03 -8.77 10.59
CA GLU A 8 -0.86 -7.65 10.35
C GLU A 8 -0.11 -6.37 9.99
N PHE A 9 -0.41 -5.78 8.83
CA PHE A 9 0.17 -4.51 8.40
C PHE A 9 -0.60 -3.31 8.97
N LEU A 10 -0.62 -3.16 10.29
CA LEU A 10 -1.26 -2.00 10.92
C LEU A 10 -0.35 -0.77 10.88
N SER A 11 -0.89 0.39 10.55
CA SER A 11 -0.12 1.65 10.39
C SER A 11 0.65 2.06 11.66
N GLY A 12 0.13 1.72 12.84
CA GLY A 12 0.77 2.01 14.13
C GLY A 12 1.82 1.00 14.59
N LEU A 13 2.19 0.01 13.77
CA LEU A 13 3.16 -1.01 14.15
C LEU A 13 4.52 -0.81 13.46
N GLN A 14 5.59 -1.22 14.15
CA GLN A 14 6.96 -1.20 13.63
C GLN A 14 7.31 -2.46 12.83
N ALA A 15 6.83 -3.62 13.28
CA ALA A 15 7.13 -4.90 12.61
C ALA A 15 6.79 -4.91 11.11
N PRO A 16 5.66 -4.31 10.65
CA PRO A 16 5.35 -4.24 9.24
C PRO A 16 6.34 -3.38 8.46
N LEU A 17 6.78 -2.24 9.00
CA LEU A 17 7.79 -1.38 8.37
C LEU A 17 9.12 -2.13 8.20
N ILE A 18 9.58 -2.82 9.24
CA ILE A 18 10.83 -3.57 9.18
C ILE A 18 10.72 -4.73 8.18
N MET A 19 9.60 -5.47 8.19
CA MET A 19 9.38 -6.56 7.24
C MET A 19 9.32 -6.05 5.79
N ALA A 20 8.59 -4.96 5.57
CA ALA A 20 8.49 -4.26 4.29
C ALA A 20 9.87 -3.90 3.74
N GLU A 21 10.69 -3.22 4.55
CA GLU A 21 12.02 -2.77 4.16
C GLU A 21 12.98 -3.95 3.97
N PHE A 22 12.88 -4.98 4.82
CA PHE A 22 13.65 -6.21 4.68
C PHE A 22 13.34 -6.91 3.36
N LEU A 23 12.07 -7.15 3.04
CA LEU A 23 11.66 -7.76 1.77
C LEU A 23 12.16 -6.93 0.59
N LYS A 24 12.25 -5.61 0.77
CA LYS A 24 12.91 -4.76 -0.21
C LYS A 24 14.36 -5.12 -0.45
N TYR A 25 15.20 -4.97 0.57
CA TYR A 25 16.62 -5.23 0.41
C TYR A 25 16.89 -6.71 0.08
N TYR A 26 16.02 -7.61 0.50
CA TYR A 26 16.12 -9.03 0.15
C TYR A 26 15.88 -9.25 -1.34
N THR A 27 14.90 -8.58 -1.93
CA THR A 27 14.68 -8.68 -3.38
C THR A 27 15.83 -8.04 -4.16
N VAL A 28 16.32 -6.88 -3.73
CA VAL A 28 17.47 -6.19 -4.36
C VAL A 28 18.73 -7.04 -4.32
N ASN A 29 19.03 -7.67 -3.17
CA ASN A 29 20.24 -8.47 -3.04
C ASN A 29 20.16 -9.85 -3.71
N ILE A 30 18.99 -10.35 -4.11
CA ILE A 30 18.87 -11.63 -4.84
C ILE A 30 18.88 -11.42 -6.36
N PHE A 31 18.27 -10.33 -6.81
CA PHE A 31 17.94 -10.16 -8.21
C PHE A 31 18.64 -8.95 -8.85
N GLY A 32 19.21 -8.05 -8.06
CA GLY A 32 19.72 -6.76 -8.54
C GLY A 32 20.90 -6.87 -9.51
N ASP A 33 21.66 -7.96 -9.48
CA ASP A 33 22.76 -8.27 -10.40
C ASP A 33 22.40 -9.34 -11.45
N GLU A 34 21.21 -9.93 -11.33
CA GLU A 34 20.63 -10.89 -12.28
C GLU A 34 19.90 -10.19 -13.44
N PHE A 35 19.36 -8.99 -13.20
CA PHE A 35 18.62 -8.21 -14.17
C PHE A 35 19.40 -6.96 -14.62
N THR A 36 19.11 -6.49 -15.83
CA THR A 36 19.39 -5.09 -16.19
C THR A 36 18.57 -4.18 -15.30
N LYS A 37 18.96 -2.90 -15.19
CA LYS A 37 18.19 -1.94 -14.41
C LYS A 37 16.73 -1.94 -14.86
N GLU A 38 16.49 -1.80 -16.16
CA GLU A 38 15.17 -1.71 -16.77
C GLU A 38 14.32 -2.97 -16.52
N ASP A 39 14.89 -4.15 -16.69
CA ASP A 39 14.18 -5.42 -16.42
C ASP A 39 13.84 -5.54 -14.93
N PHE A 40 14.71 -5.04 -14.06
CA PHE A 40 14.49 -5.06 -12.63
C PHE A 40 13.35 -4.12 -12.21
N GLU A 41 13.19 -2.98 -12.87
CA GLU A 41 12.05 -2.08 -12.67
C GLU A 41 10.74 -2.77 -13.08
N ILE A 42 10.74 -3.51 -14.19
CA ILE A 42 9.58 -4.29 -14.65
C ILE A 42 9.26 -5.38 -13.63
N PHE A 43 10.27 -6.14 -13.19
CA PHE A 43 10.11 -7.20 -12.19
C PHE A 43 9.43 -6.69 -10.92
N PHE A 44 9.82 -5.50 -10.42
CA PHE A 44 9.17 -4.86 -9.28
C PHE A 44 7.80 -4.27 -9.57
N GLY A 45 7.54 -3.87 -10.81
CA GLY A 45 6.25 -3.32 -11.23
C GLY A 45 5.15 -4.37 -11.31
N VAL A 46 5.49 -5.65 -11.44
CA VAL A 46 4.52 -6.76 -11.46
C VAL A 46 4.12 -7.13 -10.04
N GLY A 47 2.92 -6.71 -9.65
CA GLY A 47 2.36 -6.96 -8.32
C GLY A 47 2.38 -8.44 -7.91
N GLY A 48 2.80 -8.72 -6.68
CA GLY A 48 2.85 -10.06 -6.09
C GLY A 48 3.94 -11.01 -6.63
N TYR A 49 4.51 -10.75 -7.81
CA TYR A 49 5.48 -11.64 -8.44
C TYR A 49 6.82 -11.74 -7.70
N PRO A 50 7.45 -10.62 -7.27
CA PRO A 50 8.66 -10.70 -6.45
C PRO A 50 8.47 -11.53 -5.18
N LEU A 51 7.38 -11.32 -4.46
CA LEU A 51 7.08 -12.04 -3.22
C LEU A 51 6.85 -13.54 -3.44
N ALA A 52 6.17 -13.90 -4.53
CA ALA A 52 5.99 -15.30 -4.91
C ALA A 52 7.34 -15.98 -5.15
N ARG A 53 8.27 -15.31 -5.87
CA ARG A 53 9.61 -15.84 -6.11
C ARG A 53 10.45 -15.92 -4.84
N LEU A 54 10.41 -14.91 -3.98
CA LEU A 54 11.09 -14.96 -2.68
C LEU A 54 10.62 -16.14 -1.83
N LYS A 55 9.31 -16.44 -1.85
CA LYS A 55 8.74 -17.58 -1.13
C LYS A 55 9.27 -18.91 -1.67
N GLU A 56 9.34 -19.08 -2.98
CA GLU A 56 9.93 -20.27 -3.61
C GLU A 56 11.40 -20.42 -3.23
N LEU A 57 12.18 -19.36 -3.34
CA LEU A 57 13.62 -19.39 -3.03
C LEU A 57 13.92 -19.59 -1.55
N SER A 58 13.00 -19.27 -0.64
CA SER A 58 13.22 -19.37 0.81
C SER A 58 13.53 -20.79 1.29
N SER A 59 13.07 -21.82 0.58
CA SER A 59 13.34 -23.23 0.88
C SER A 59 14.65 -23.73 0.28
N GLU A 60 15.24 -23.00 -0.68
CA GLU A 60 16.48 -23.36 -1.36
C GLU A 60 17.66 -22.64 -0.72
N LYS A 61 18.60 -23.38 -0.11
CA LYS A 61 19.72 -22.75 0.60
C LYS A 61 20.78 -22.13 -0.34
N ASN A 62 21.02 -22.80 -1.47
CA ASN A 62 22.14 -22.52 -2.38
C ASN A 62 21.64 -22.23 -3.81
N ALA A 63 20.49 -21.57 -3.95
CA ALA A 63 20.04 -21.12 -5.26
C ALA A 63 21.09 -20.16 -5.86
N LEU A 64 21.30 -20.25 -7.18
CA LEU A 64 22.33 -19.45 -7.87
C LEU A 64 22.13 -17.94 -7.70
N VAL A 65 20.88 -17.51 -7.54
CA VAL A 65 20.50 -16.11 -7.32
C VAL A 65 20.92 -15.54 -5.95
N TYR A 66 21.53 -16.34 -5.06
CA TYR A 66 22.13 -15.80 -3.84
C TYR A 66 23.59 -15.38 -4.02
N ASP A 67 24.26 -15.86 -5.07
CA ASP A 67 25.66 -15.54 -5.35
C ASP A 67 25.78 -14.15 -5.97
N LEU A 68 26.37 -13.20 -5.25
CA LEU A 68 26.53 -11.84 -5.74
C LEU A 68 27.72 -11.77 -6.70
N ARG A 69 27.46 -11.49 -7.98
CA ARG A 69 28.49 -11.49 -9.05
C ARG A 69 29.65 -10.51 -8.82
N ASN A 70 29.45 -9.53 -7.93
CA ASN A 70 30.40 -8.47 -7.62
C ASN A 70 31.20 -8.71 -6.33
N THR A 71 31.05 -9.87 -5.68
CA THR A 71 31.82 -10.23 -4.48
C THR A 71 32.84 -11.33 -4.80
N SER A 72 33.87 -11.44 -3.97
CA SER A 72 34.92 -12.45 -4.16
C SER A 72 34.56 -13.81 -3.56
N ALA A 73 33.43 -13.92 -2.86
CA ALA A 73 33.01 -15.12 -2.14
C ALA A 73 31.56 -15.44 -2.49
N ILE A 74 31.25 -16.71 -2.71
CA ILE A 74 29.88 -17.15 -2.99
C ILE A 74 29.04 -17.02 -1.73
N GLU A 75 27.99 -16.20 -1.76
CA GLU A 75 27.04 -16.09 -0.67
C GLU A 75 25.96 -17.18 -0.70
N ASP A 76 25.54 -17.62 0.50
CA ASP A 76 24.36 -18.44 0.68
C ASP A 76 23.13 -17.62 1.12
N ARG A 77 21.96 -18.26 1.12
CA ARG A 77 20.71 -17.64 1.56
C ARG A 77 20.83 -16.92 2.92
N ASP A 78 21.49 -17.54 3.90
CA ASP A 78 21.53 -17.00 5.26
C ASP A 78 22.41 -15.75 5.34
N GLN A 79 23.47 -15.68 4.52
CA GLN A 79 24.29 -14.48 4.35
C GLN A 79 23.48 -13.35 3.70
N ILE A 80 22.75 -13.63 2.62
CA ILE A 80 21.90 -12.63 1.96
C ILE A 80 20.80 -12.13 2.88
N ILE A 81 20.13 -13.01 3.64
CA ILE A 81 19.12 -12.62 4.64
C ILE A 81 19.72 -11.64 5.67
N ARG A 82 20.91 -11.95 6.22
CA ARG A 82 21.57 -11.08 7.21
C ARG A 82 21.95 -9.73 6.63
N LYS A 83 22.51 -9.72 5.42
CA LYS A 83 22.87 -8.49 4.70
C LYS A 83 21.63 -7.62 4.48
N SER A 84 20.58 -8.18 3.90
CA SER A 84 19.34 -7.47 3.61
C SER A 84 18.65 -6.93 4.86
N PHE A 85 18.67 -7.70 5.96
CA PHE A 85 18.10 -7.24 7.23
C PHE A 85 18.90 -6.07 7.82
N THR A 86 20.22 -6.14 7.77
CA THR A 86 21.11 -5.06 8.25
C THR A 86 20.89 -3.77 7.45
N GLU A 87 20.81 -3.88 6.13
CA GLU A 87 20.56 -2.73 5.25
C GLU A 87 19.17 -2.12 5.44
N ALA A 88 18.16 -2.97 5.67
CA ALA A 88 16.82 -2.51 5.98
C ALA A 88 16.78 -1.68 7.27
N LEU A 89 17.40 -2.17 8.36
CA LEU A 89 17.47 -1.43 9.61
C LEU A 89 18.23 -0.11 9.44
N ALA A 90 19.37 -0.13 8.75
CA ALA A 90 20.16 1.08 8.49
C ALA A 90 19.39 2.11 7.65
N SER A 91 18.59 1.67 6.68
CA SER A 91 17.73 2.53 5.87
C SER A 91 16.61 3.18 6.70
N ILE A 92 15.93 2.39 7.54
CA ILE A 92 14.88 2.88 8.44
C ILE A 92 15.48 3.89 9.43
N GLU A 93 16.60 3.56 10.07
CA GLU A 93 17.29 4.44 11.01
C GLU A 93 17.72 5.76 10.35
N LYS A 94 18.28 5.69 9.13
CA LYS A 94 18.64 6.88 8.36
C LYS A 94 17.43 7.77 8.06
N LYS A 95 16.25 7.18 7.82
CA LYS A 95 15.03 7.91 7.45
C LYS A 95 14.26 8.46 8.66
N TYR A 96 14.19 7.70 9.75
CA TYR A 96 13.31 7.98 10.89
C TYR A 96 14.05 8.25 12.21
N GLY A 97 15.38 8.16 12.21
CA GLY A 97 16.23 8.27 13.40
C GLY A 97 16.37 6.94 14.14
N ASP A 98 17.11 6.97 15.25
CA ASP A 98 17.43 5.81 16.10
C ASP A 98 16.30 5.41 17.06
N ASN A 99 15.29 6.26 17.23
CA ASN A 99 14.15 5.97 18.09
C ASN A 99 13.16 5.01 17.41
N LEU A 100 13.23 3.73 17.80
CA LEU A 100 12.35 2.64 17.34
C LEU A 100 10.85 2.96 17.43
N ILE A 101 10.41 3.80 18.38
CA ILE A 101 8.99 4.18 18.50
C ILE A 101 8.51 4.92 17.25
N MET A 102 9.40 5.64 16.56
CA MET A 102 9.08 6.42 15.37
C MET A 102 9.01 5.58 14.09
N TRP A 103 9.37 4.30 14.15
CA TRP A 103 9.47 3.41 12.99
C TRP A 103 8.09 2.84 12.63
N LEU A 104 7.10 3.70 12.39
CA LEU A 104 5.73 3.27 12.16
C LEU A 104 5.46 3.00 10.69
N TRP A 105 4.76 1.90 10.39
CA TRP A 105 4.36 1.56 9.02
C TRP A 105 3.61 2.70 8.32
N GLY A 106 2.75 3.40 9.05
CA GLY A 106 2.00 4.55 8.53
C GLY A 106 2.85 5.74 8.11
N ASN A 107 4.12 5.80 8.49
CA ASN A 107 5.05 6.84 8.03
C ASN A 107 5.64 6.54 6.63
N GLU A 108 5.63 5.27 6.22
CA GLU A 108 6.03 4.86 4.86
C GLU A 108 4.80 4.67 3.96
N ASN A 109 3.78 3.99 4.49
CA ASN A 109 2.56 3.66 3.79
C ASN A 109 1.54 4.78 3.93
N ILE A 110 1.88 5.91 3.33
CA ILE A 110 1.06 7.12 3.35
C ILE A 110 0.14 7.12 2.12
N PHE A 111 -1.08 7.58 2.32
CA PHE A 111 -2.02 7.82 1.25
C PHE A 111 -2.23 9.31 1.02
N ILE A 112 -2.16 9.73 -0.25
CA ILE A 112 -2.32 11.12 -0.69
C ILE A 112 -3.45 11.18 -1.72
N PRO A 113 -4.61 11.78 -1.39
CA PRO A 113 -5.68 12.04 -2.34
C PRO A 113 -5.22 12.92 -3.52
N GLY A 114 -5.12 12.35 -4.71
CA GLY A 114 -4.76 13.09 -5.92
C GLY A 114 -5.99 13.53 -6.72
N HIS A 115 -6.01 14.79 -7.20
CA HIS A 115 -7.03 15.29 -8.14
C HIS A 115 -6.44 15.57 -9.52
N ILE A 116 -7.14 15.16 -10.60
CA ILE A 116 -6.67 15.34 -11.99
C ILE A 116 -6.43 16.81 -12.37
N LEU A 117 -7.27 17.73 -11.88
CA LEU A 117 -7.08 19.17 -12.10
C LEU A 117 -5.85 19.71 -11.36
N GLY A 118 -5.44 19.11 -10.25
CA GLY A 118 -4.22 19.51 -9.55
C GLY A 118 -2.97 19.26 -10.39
N LYS A 119 -2.99 18.17 -11.16
CA LYS A 119 -1.93 17.83 -12.13
C LYS A 119 -1.95 18.74 -13.36
N LEU A 120 -3.13 19.15 -13.82
CA LEU A 120 -3.32 20.02 -15.00
C LEU A 120 -2.98 21.49 -14.73
N MET A 121 -3.23 21.99 -13.52
CA MET A 121 -3.04 23.40 -13.13
C MET A 121 -1.65 23.71 -12.56
N GLY A 122 -0.64 22.90 -12.87
CA GLY A 122 0.75 23.20 -12.50
C GLY A 122 1.17 22.76 -11.09
N GLY A 123 0.57 21.70 -10.55
CA GLY A 123 1.04 21.10 -9.29
C GLY A 123 0.24 21.48 -8.05
N ILE A 124 -0.99 21.97 -8.22
CA ILE A 124 -1.93 22.13 -7.10
C ILE A 124 -2.56 20.77 -6.78
N SER A 125 -1.77 19.76 -6.40
CA SER A 125 -2.31 18.55 -5.75
C SER A 125 -3.15 18.89 -4.52
N ASP A 126 -2.97 20.10 -4.00
CA ASP A 126 -3.49 20.64 -2.75
C ASP A 126 -4.89 21.30 -2.88
N VAL A 127 -5.57 21.24 -4.04
CA VAL A 127 -6.97 21.76 -4.12
C VAL A 127 -7.90 20.99 -3.18
N LEU A 128 -7.53 19.77 -2.82
CA LEU A 128 -8.06 19.00 -1.70
C LEU A 128 -6.86 18.57 -0.83
N VAL A 129 -6.38 19.44 0.08
CA VAL A 129 -5.49 19.00 1.18
C VAL A 129 -6.34 18.18 2.14
N LEU A 130 -6.61 16.94 1.76
CA LEU A 130 -7.06 15.92 2.67
C LEU A 130 -5.82 15.39 3.38
N GLU A 131 -5.91 15.22 4.70
CA GLU A 131 -4.77 14.79 5.50
C GLU A 131 -4.16 13.51 4.93
N THR A 132 -2.84 13.54 4.78
CA THR A 132 -2.04 12.36 4.49
C THR A 132 -2.19 11.39 5.65
N ALA A 133 -2.71 10.20 5.39
CA ALA A 133 -2.96 9.22 6.43
C ALA A 133 -2.06 8.00 6.26
N GLY A 134 -1.43 7.58 7.35
CA GLY A 134 -0.77 6.29 7.43
C GLY A 134 -1.80 5.17 7.34
N MET A 135 -1.71 4.34 6.32
CA MET A 135 -2.69 3.29 6.05
C MET A 135 -2.23 1.94 6.56
N SER A 136 -3.17 1.20 7.12
CA SER A 136 -3.01 -0.24 7.33
C SER A 136 -3.22 -0.98 6.00
N GLY A 137 -2.63 -2.17 5.88
CA GLY A 137 -2.68 -3.00 4.68
C GLY A 137 -1.28 -3.26 4.11
N PHE A 138 -1.14 -4.44 3.49
CA PHE A 138 0.08 -4.85 2.81
C PHE A 138 0.10 -4.35 1.37
N TYR A 139 1.27 -4.41 0.71
CA TYR A 139 1.49 -3.94 -0.66
C TYR A 139 0.46 -4.46 -1.66
N ASP A 140 0.01 -5.70 -1.53
CA ASP A 140 -0.96 -6.31 -2.44
C ASP A 140 -2.40 -5.76 -2.28
N THR A 141 -2.65 -5.00 -1.22
CA THR A 141 -3.93 -4.29 -0.96
C THR A 141 -3.93 -2.87 -1.55
N GLN A 142 -2.76 -2.37 -1.97
CA GLN A 142 -2.57 -1.01 -2.49
C GLN A 142 -1.61 -1.03 -3.67
N PHE A 143 -2.13 -1.08 -4.88
CA PHE A 143 -1.31 -0.86 -6.05
C PHE A 143 -1.38 0.60 -6.43
N ARG A 144 -0.41 1.39 -5.89
CA ARG A 144 0.20 2.59 -6.53
C ARG A 144 0.01 3.95 -5.80
N SER A 145 -0.43 4.06 -4.54
CA SER A 145 -0.43 5.33 -3.77
C SER A 145 0.66 5.42 -2.70
N ALA A 146 1.36 4.31 -2.45
CA ALA A 146 2.53 4.28 -1.59
C ALA A 146 3.77 4.59 -2.42
N ILE A 147 4.82 5.09 -1.77
CA ILE A 147 6.19 4.94 -2.27
C ILE A 147 6.35 3.43 -2.47
N ASN A 148 6.42 2.97 -3.73
CA ASN A 148 6.98 1.66 -3.96
C ASN A 148 8.42 1.80 -3.44
N PRO A 149 8.80 1.14 -2.33
CA PRO A 149 10.11 1.39 -1.76
C PRO A 149 11.23 0.91 -2.72
N PHE A 150 10.86 0.16 -3.77
CA PHE A 150 11.67 -0.17 -4.94
C PHE A 150 11.70 0.91 -6.04
N SER A 151 10.66 1.73 -6.20
CA SER A 151 10.66 2.84 -7.19
C SER A 151 11.57 4.00 -6.78
N VAL A 152 12.02 4.04 -5.52
CA VAL A 152 13.03 5.00 -5.06
C VAL A 152 14.37 4.80 -5.80
N TRP A 153 14.68 3.57 -6.25
CA TRP A 153 15.88 3.25 -7.02
C TRP A 153 15.77 3.54 -8.52
N THR A 154 14.55 3.71 -9.02
CA THR A 154 14.27 4.01 -10.43
C THR A 154 14.24 5.52 -10.70
N GLY A 155 14.18 6.34 -9.64
CA GLY A 155 14.09 7.80 -9.72
C GLY A 155 12.68 8.28 -10.09
N ASP A 156 11.73 7.36 -10.27
CA ASP A 156 10.38 7.69 -10.71
C ASP A 156 9.48 7.98 -9.52
N LYS A 157 9.18 9.27 -9.31
CA LYS A 157 8.31 9.79 -8.24
C LYS A 157 6.81 9.67 -8.61
N SER A 158 6.43 8.65 -9.36
CA SER A 158 5.10 8.56 -9.95
C SER A 158 4.07 8.00 -8.95
N PHE A 159 3.51 8.87 -8.10
CA PHE A 159 2.33 8.59 -7.28
C PHE A 159 1.12 8.33 -8.20
N SER A 160 0.57 7.12 -8.26
CA SER A 160 -0.61 6.88 -9.10
C SER A 160 -1.45 5.65 -8.70
N GLY A 161 -2.08 5.71 -7.52
CA GLY A 161 -2.65 4.56 -6.80
C GLY A 161 -4.03 4.09 -7.14
N HIS A 162 -4.14 2.77 -7.26
CA HIS A 162 -5.35 1.97 -7.16
C HIS A 162 -5.35 1.26 -5.79
N GLY A 163 -6.31 1.62 -4.96
CA GLY A 163 -6.60 0.96 -3.69
C GLY A 163 -8.09 0.70 -3.57
N THR A 164 -8.53 0.19 -2.43
CA THR A 164 -9.95 0.05 -2.14
C THR A 164 -10.65 1.40 -2.28
N LEU A 165 -11.56 1.55 -3.25
CA LEU A 165 -12.36 2.77 -3.43
C LEU A 165 -13.67 2.72 -2.66
N ASN A 166 -14.03 1.54 -2.14
CA ASN A 166 -15.25 1.31 -1.40
C ASN A 166 -15.04 0.10 -0.45
N ARG A 167 -15.45 0.24 0.81
CA ARG A 167 -15.57 -0.89 1.74
C ARG A 167 -17.04 -1.18 1.95
N PHE A 168 -17.43 -2.46 2.00
CA PHE A 168 -18.80 -2.84 2.28
C PHE A 168 -18.88 -4.05 3.21
N TYR A 169 -20.00 -4.13 3.93
CA TYR A 169 -20.41 -5.26 4.74
C TYR A 169 -21.83 -5.63 4.35
N LEU A 170 -22.06 -6.91 4.08
CA LEU A 170 -23.35 -7.45 3.66
C LEU A 170 -23.74 -8.58 4.60
N GLU A 171 -24.94 -8.47 5.19
CA GLU A 171 -25.60 -9.56 5.91
C GLU A 171 -26.94 -9.84 5.22
N PRO A 172 -26.98 -10.75 4.22
CA PRO A 172 -28.15 -10.94 3.36
C PRO A 172 -29.40 -11.36 4.13
N GLU A 173 -29.25 -12.22 5.12
CA GLU A 173 -30.36 -12.75 5.93
C GLU A 173 -31.10 -11.66 6.72
N ARG A 174 -30.39 -10.57 7.04
CA ARG A 174 -30.96 -9.41 7.75
C ARG A 174 -31.24 -8.23 6.83
N GLY A 175 -30.95 -8.36 5.54
CA GLY A 175 -31.08 -7.26 4.56
C GLY A 175 -30.16 -6.07 4.86
N ILE A 176 -29.04 -6.29 5.56
CA ILE A 176 -28.12 -5.22 5.95
C ILE A 176 -27.05 -5.05 4.87
N LEU A 177 -26.93 -3.83 4.35
CA LEU A 177 -25.82 -3.38 3.53
C LEU A 177 -25.23 -2.10 4.13
N LEU A 178 -23.98 -2.19 4.57
CA LEU A 178 -23.17 -1.05 4.99
C LEU A 178 -22.09 -0.82 3.95
N THR A 179 -21.80 0.43 3.62
CA THR A 179 -20.76 0.81 2.66
C THR A 179 -20.05 2.07 3.12
N ILE A 180 -18.85 2.33 2.63
CA ILE A 180 -18.23 3.66 2.68
C ILE A 180 -17.39 3.83 1.42
N PRO A 181 -17.76 4.74 0.50
CA PRO A 181 -16.89 5.12 -0.61
C PRO A 181 -15.74 5.99 -0.11
N TYR A 182 -14.66 6.03 -0.86
CA TYR A 182 -13.42 6.72 -0.49
C TYR A 182 -13.55 8.26 -0.40
N LEU A 183 -14.26 8.92 -1.33
CA LEU A 183 -14.45 10.39 -1.37
C LEU A 183 -15.92 10.81 -1.41
N GLY A 184 -16.84 9.89 -1.15
CA GLY A 184 -18.28 10.14 -1.29
C GLY A 184 -18.80 9.89 -2.70
N ASN A 185 -20.06 10.27 -2.91
CA ASN A 185 -20.79 10.04 -4.16
C ASN A 185 -20.70 11.23 -5.12
N SER A 186 -20.14 12.36 -4.68
CA SER A 186 -20.02 13.59 -5.46
C SER A 186 -18.64 13.73 -6.07
N GLY A 187 -18.57 14.04 -7.36
CA GLY A 187 -17.32 14.45 -8.02
C GLY A 187 -16.99 15.93 -7.85
N ASN A 188 -17.81 16.68 -7.09
CA ASN A 188 -17.55 18.10 -6.84
C ASN A 188 -16.52 18.25 -5.72
N PHE A 189 -15.36 18.83 -6.05
CA PHE A 189 -14.26 19.06 -5.10
C PHE A 189 -14.64 20.00 -3.93
N ALA A 190 -15.66 20.83 -4.10
CA ALA A 190 -16.15 21.73 -3.06
C ALA A 190 -17.17 21.07 -2.11
N ASP A 191 -17.49 19.78 -2.31
CA ASP A 191 -18.40 19.07 -1.42
C ASP A 191 -17.75 18.83 -0.06
N LYS A 192 -18.34 19.45 0.97
CA LYS A 192 -17.90 19.32 2.36
C LYS A 192 -18.02 17.88 2.86
N MET A 193 -18.90 17.07 2.26
CA MET A 193 -19.10 15.68 2.65
C MET A 193 -17.96 14.76 2.22
N SER A 194 -17.16 15.16 1.21
CA SER A 194 -16.04 14.35 0.73
C SER A 194 -14.96 14.16 1.80
N GLY A 195 -14.65 15.21 2.56
CA GLY A 195 -13.67 15.14 3.66
C GLY A 195 -14.17 14.29 4.83
N VAL A 196 -15.43 14.43 5.23
CA VAL A 196 -16.05 13.61 6.29
C VAL A 196 -16.09 12.13 5.88
N THR A 197 -16.46 11.87 4.63
CA THR A 197 -16.50 10.51 4.07
C THR A 197 -15.11 9.88 4.03
N TYR A 198 -14.09 10.66 3.64
CA TYR A 198 -12.70 10.22 3.65
C TYR A 198 -12.22 9.85 5.06
N ILE A 199 -12.50 10.67 6.08
CA ILE A 199 -12.15 10.34 7.47
C ILE A 199 -12.83 9.04 7.92
N ASN A 200 -14.13 8.88 7.66
CA ASN A 200 -14.85 7.65 7.97
C ASN A 200 -14.27 6.43 7.22
N PHE A 201 -13.87 6.61 5.96
CA PHE A 201 -13.22 5.59 5.17
C PHE A 201 -11.89 5.15 5.79
N LEU A 202 -11.05 6.10 6.23
CA LEU A 202 -9.79 5.83 6.90
C LEU A 202 -10.00 5.06 8.22
N GLU A 203 -10.97 5.49 9.03
CA GLU A 203 -11.33 4.87 10.30
C GLU A 203 -12.08 3.53 10.14
N GLY A 204 -12.48 3.17 8.91
CA GLY A 204 -13.27 1.96 8.65
C GLY A 204 -14.71 2.03 9.14
N LYS A 205 -15.25 3.23 9.38
CA LYS A 205 -16.64 3.45 9.74
C LYS A 205 -17.52 3.29 8.51
N LEU A 206 -18.35 2.25 8.51
CA LEU A 206 -19.31 1.99 7.44
C LEU A 206 -20.60 2.78 7.70
N ILE A 207 -21.21 3.31 6.63
CA ILE A 207 -22.52 3.94 6.67
C ILE A 207 -23.58 2.97 6.14
N SER A 208 -24.75 2.97 6.76
CA SER A 208 -25.88 2.20 6.24
C SER A 208 -26.37 2.84 4.95
N LEU A 209 -26.48 2.04 3.89
CA LEU A 209 -27.37 2.41 2.80
C LEU A 209 -28.79 2.21 3.31
N ALA A 210 -29.58 3.29 3.34
CA ALA A 210 -30.98 3.20 3.71
C ALA A 210 -31.62 2.05 2.92
N PRO A 211 -32.36 1.16 3.58
CA PRO A 211 -32.90 -0.01 2.91
C PRO A 211 -33.85 0.47 1.83
N PHE A 212 -33.81 -0.24 0.69
CA PHE A 212 -34.80 -0.31 -0.37
C PHE A 212 -35.94 0.70 -0.27
N ALA A 213 -35.97 1.61 -1.25
CA ALA A 213 -37.04 2.57 -1.46
C ALA A 213 -38.40 2.01 -1.00
N ASN A 214 -39.02 2.71 -0.06
CA ASN A 214 -40.35 2.34 0.42
C ASN A 214 -41.38 2.57 -0.70
N GLU A 215 -42.59 2.02 -0.62
CA GLU A 215 -43.63 2.23 -1.66
C GLU A 215 -44.03 3.72 -1.85
N ASN A 216 -43.65 4.56 -0.90
CA ASN A 216 -43.84 6.00 -0.93
C ASN A 216 -42.62 6.77 -1.46
N ASP A 217 -41.56 6.08 -1.87
CA ASP A 217 -40.36 6.67 -2.43
C ASP A 217 -40.68 7.17 -3.84
N LYS A 218 -40.46 8.47 -4.04
CA LYS A 218 -40.77 9.18 -5.28
C LYS A 218 -39.99 8.59 -6.46
N VAL A 219 -38.79 8.05 -6.24
CA VAL A 219 -37.93 7.48 -7.28
C VAL A 219 -38.46 6.13 -7.76
N LEU A 220 -38.87 5.24 -6.85
CA LEU A 220 -39.51 3.97 -7.20
C LEU A 220 -40.84 4.17 -7.94
N ARG A 221 -41.62 5.18 -7.55
CA ARG A 221 -42.87 5.51 -8.24
C ARG A 221 -42.66 5.99 -9.68
N LEU A 222 -41.52 6.63 -9.97
CA LEU A 222 -41.16 7.04 -11.32
C LEU A 222 -40.74 5.84 -12.17
N ILE A 223 -39.90 4.95 -11.62
CA ILE A 223 -39.43 3.75 -12.33
C ILE A 223 -40.59 2.78 -12.64
N LYS A 224 -41.55 2.61 -11.72
CA LYS A 224 -42.75 1.78 -11.96
C LYS A 224 -43.74 2.34 -13.00
N LYS A 225 -43.57 3.61 -13.42
CA LYS A 225 -44.43 4.28 -14.40
C LYS A 225 -43.82 4.33 -15.81
N MET A 226 -42.57 3.88 -15.96
CA MET A 226 -41.92 3.63 -17.25
C MET A 226 -42.15 2.18 -17.68
#